data_AF-A0A358U1F6-F1
#
_entry.id   AF-A0A358U1F6-F1
#
_cell.length_a   1.000
_cell.length_b   1.000
_cell.length_c   1.000
_cell.angle_alpha   90.00
_cell.angle_beta   90.00
_cell.angle_gamma   90.00
#
_symmetry.space_group_name_H-M   'P 1'
#
loop_
_entity.id
_entity.type
_entity.pdbx_description
1 polymer ?
#
loop_
_entity_poly.entity_id
_entity_poly.type
_entity_poly.pdbx_seq_one_letter_code
_entity_poly.pdbx_strand_id
1 'polypeptide(L)'
;MKEIFQLIGAVIFSLGGAGAIIFALSSWLGKVWANRILEEEKKKHQLEIEEYKSKLMLELNKVNSLNQKALYITKVQYNKEFGIYQDIWEKLFDCIVATINLYPSFDEVPTDEDEKQKWIDKKYENYRDKYNLYSRTIDRYAPFYEENFYHSFVEVRKNCSKMGTIFKRYNYDVKYNMTYAIVRDVSMTEKEHEEVYDNIPKALEEKRNKLQCNIHEYLKKLQVVQS
;
A
#
# COMPACT_ATOMS: atom_id res chain seq x y z
N MET A 1 -3.46 99.31 49.68
CA MET A 1 -4.23 98.18 49.10
C MET A 1 -3.77 97.78 47.69
N LYS A 2 -3.50 98.71 46.75
CA LYS A 2 -3.06 98.36 45.38
C LYS A 2 -1.72 97.62 45.28
N GLU A 3 -0.73 97.96 46.11
CA GLU A 3 0.60 97.33 46.07
C GLU A 3 0.62 95.88 46.57
N ILE A 4 -0.19 95.54 47.58
CA ILE A 4 -0.35 94.17 48.08
C ILE A 4 -0.99 93.27 47.02
N PHE A 5 -1.97 93.78 46.27
CA PHE A 5 -2.58 93.05 45.15
C PHE A 5 -1.62 92.84 43.99
N GLN A 6 -0.71 93.78 43.71
CA GLN A 6 0.35 93.60 42.70
C GLN A 6 1.43 92.61 43.15
N LEU A 7 1.82 92.63 44.42
CA LEU A 7 2.77 91.66 44.99
C LEU A 7 2.18 90.24 45.03
N ILE A 8 0.94 90.09 45.50
CA ILE A 8 0.22 88.82 45.49
C ILE A 8 -0.02 88.34 44.06
N GLY A 9 -0.40 89.24 43.15
CA GLY A 9 -0.55 88.97 41.72
C GLY A 9 0.76 88.49 41.08
N ALA A 10 1.89 89.14 41.36
CA ALA A 10 3.21 88.76 40.86
C ALA A 10 3.73 87.44 41.47
N VAL A 11 3.48 87.19 42.76
CA VAL A 11 3.81 85.91 43.41
C VAL A 11 2.98 84.77 42.81
N ILE A 12 1.66 84.96 42.62
CA ILE A 12 0.78 83.97 41.97
C ILE A 12 1.15 83.77 40.49
N PHE A 13 1.53 84.83 39.76
CA PHE A 13 1.97 84.72 38.36
C PHE A 13 3.32 84.02 38.24
N SER A 14 4.24 84.24 39.20
CA SER A 14 5.53 83.55 39.26
C SER A 14 5.41 82.08 39.67
N LEU A 15 4.49 81.77 40.61
CA LEU A 15 4.17 80.40 41.02
C LEU A 15 3.35 79.66 39.95
N GLY A 16 2.46 80.36 39.25
CA GLY A 16 1.68 79.83 38.12
C GLY A 16 2.53 79.61 36.88
N GLY A 17 3.49 80.50 36.59
CA GLY A 17 4.45 80.36 35.50
C GLY A 17 5.47 79.24 35.75
N ALA A 18 6.02 79.15 36.96
CA ALA A 18 6.88 78.04 37.35
C ALA A 18 6.11 76.70 37.39
N GLY A 19 4.87 76.71 37.88
CA GLY A 19 3.98 75.55 37.85
C GLY A 19 3.68 75.07 36.43
N ALA A 20 3.42 75.99 35.49
CA ALA A 20 3.21 75.66 34.07
C ALA A 20 4.46 75.04 33.42
N ILE A 21 5.66 75.55 33.74
CA ILE A 21 6.93 75.00 33.26
C ILE A 21 7.17 73.60 33.83
N ILE A 22 6.98 73.42 35.14
CA ILE A 22 7.12 72.10 35.79
C ILE A 22 6.10 71.11 35.21
N PHE A 23 4.86 71.53 34.99
CA PHE A 23 3.81 70.68 34.43
C PHE A 23 4.11 70.32 32.96
N ALA A 24 4.59 71.26 32.16
CA ALA A 24 5.00 71.03 30.78
C ALA A 24 6.19 70.07 30.68
N LEU A 25 7.22 70.26 31.51
CA LEU A 25 8.38 69.36 31.58
C LEU A 25 7.99 67.96 32.10
N SER A 26 7.12 67.89 33.10
CA SER A 26 6.61 66.60 33.63
C SER A 26 5.76 65.87 32.60
N SER A 27 4.92 66.59 31.85
CA SER A 27 4.13 66.03 30.74
C SER A 27 5.01 65.53 29.60
N TRP A 28 6.06 66.29 29.26
CA TRP A 28 7.02 65.90 28.23
C TRP A 28 7.82 64.66 28.61
N LEU A 29 8.38 64.63 29.83
CA LEU A 29 9.08 63.45 30.35
C LEU A 29 8.14 62.24 30.42
N GLY A 30 6.90 62.40 30.90
CA GLY A 30 5.90 61.34 30.91
C GLY A 30 5.64 60.77 29.50
N LYS A 31 5.52 61.62 28.48
CA LYS A 31 5.37 61.18 27.08
C LYS A 31 6.60 60.44 26.55
N VAL A 32 7.81 60.92 26.86
CA VAL A 32 9.07 60.26 26.42
C VAL A 32 9.21 58.88 27.05
N TRP A 33 8.96 58.76 28.36
CA TRP A 33 9.01 57.48 29.06
C TRP A 33 7.89 56.53 28.62
N ALA A 34 6.66 57.01 28.45
CA ALA A 34 5.56 56.21 27.92
C ALA A 34 5.83 55.70 26.51
N ASN A 35 6.35 56.55 25.61
CA ASN A 35 6.74 56.13 24.26
C ASN A 35 7.88 55.11 24.30
N ARG A 36 8.87 55.29 25.17
CA ARG A 36 9.98 54.33 25.31
C ARG A 36 9.49 52.96 25.79
N ILE A 37 8.63 52.92 26.81
CA ILE A 37 8.04 51.66 27.31
C ILE A 37 7.23 50.98 26.21
N LEU A 38 6.40 51.75 25.48
CA LEU A 38 5.61 51.24 24.36
C LEU A 38 6.48 50.71 23.22
N GLU A 39 7.59 51.38 22.89
CA GLU A 39 8.54 50.90 21.87
C GLU A 39 9.26 49.62 22.32
N GLU A 40 9.68 49.54 23.59
CA GLU A 40 10.30 48.34 24.16
C GLU A 40 9.32 47.15 24.19
N GLU A 41 8.06 47.36 24.61
CA GLU A 41 7.01 46.33 24.55
C GLU A 41 6.72 45.89 23.11
N LYS A 42 6.55 46.83 22.17
CA LYS A 42 6.36 46.50 20.75
C LYS A 42 7.52 45.67 20.22
N LYS A 43 8.75 46.05 20.54
CA LYS A 43 9.94 45.31 20.12
C LYS A 43 9.96 43.90 20.72
N LYS A 44 9.61 43.75 22.00
CA LYS A 44 9.52 42.45 22.67
C LYS A 44 8.46 41.56 22.02
N HIS A 45 7.24 42.07 21.80
CA HIS A 45 6.19 41.33 21.12
C HIS A 45 6.55 40.96 19.68
N GLN A 46 7.25 41.85 18.97
CA GLN A 46 7.71 41.54 17.61
C GLN A 46 8.75 40.41 17.61
N LEU A 47 9.67 40.39 18.58
CA LEU A 47 10.61 39.27 18.76
C LEU A 47 9.88 37.96 19.10
N GLU A 48 8.94 38.00 20.04
CA GLU A 48 8.11 36.83 20.41
C GLU A 48 7.36 36.28 19.19
N ILE A 49 6.73 37.15 18.38
CA ILE A 49 6.03 36.76 17.15
C ILE A 49 6.98 36.08 16.16
N GLU A 50 8.17 36.64 15.93
CA GLU A 50 9.16 36.03 15.03
C GLU A 50 9.69 34.70 15.55
N GLU A 51 9.89 34.55 16.87
CA GLU A 51 10.24 33.27 17.48
C GLU A 51 9.14 32.23 17.31
N TYR A 52 7.87 32.60 17.54
CA TYR A 52 6.73 31.69 17.33
C TYR A 52 6.59 31.29 15.86
N LYS A 53 6.73 32.24 14.92
CA LYS A 53 6.73 31.94 13.48
C LYS A 53 7.85 30.97 13.11
N SER A 54 9.06 31.21 13.61
CA SER A 54 10.22 30.34 13.36
C SER A 54 9.97 28.92 13.88
N LYS A 55 9.45 28.77 15.11
CA LYS A 55 9.07 27.48 15.69
C LYS A 55 8.00 26.78 14.86
N LEU A 56 6.92 27.48 14.49
CA LEU A 56 5.86 26.93 13.64
C LEU A 56 6.39 26.48 12.28
N MET A 57 7.28 27.27 11.66
CA MET A 57 7.88 26.91 10.37
C MET A 57 8.76 25.65 10.48
N LEU A 58 9.53 25.52 11.56
CA LEU A 58 10.31 24.31 11.83
C LEU A 58 9.43 23.08 12.04
N GLU A 59 8.36 23.20 12.82
CA GLU A 59 7.40 22.12 13.05
C GLU A 59 6.68 21.72 11.77
N LEU A 60 6.20 22.70 11.00
CA LEU A 60 5.55 22.47 9.71
C LEU A 60 6.48 21.77 8.72
N ASN A 61 7.74 22.20 8.63
CA ASN A 61 8.75 21.54 7.79
C ASN A 61 9.01 20.10 8.25
N LYS A 62 9.06 19.86 9.56
CA LYS A 62 9.23 18.51 10.12
C LYS A 62 8.05 17.61 9.78
N VAL A 63 6.82 18.08 9.99
CA VAL A 63 5.59 17.34 9.66
C VAL A 63 5.53 17.04 8.17
N ASN A 64 5.80 18.04 7.32
CA ASN A 64 5.83 17.86 5.87
C ASN A 64 6.89 16.84 5.43
N SER A 65 8.10 16.88 6.01
CA SER A 65 9.16 15.92 5.69
C SER A 65 8.78 14.49 6.09
N LEU A 66 8.18 14.30 7.27
CA LEU A 66 7.69 13.00 7.72
C LEU A 66 6.57 12.48 6.81
N ASN A 67 5.62 13.34 6.44
CA ASN A 67 4.52 12.99 5.56
C ASN A 67 5.02 12.61 4.15
N GLN A 68 5.94 13.39 3.57
CA GLN A 68 6.56 13.06 2.29
C GLN A 68 7.29 11.72 2.31
N LYS A 69 8.02 11.41 3.39
CA LYS A 69 8.68 10.10 3.56
C LYS A 69 7.66 8.96 3.65
N ALA A 70 6.60 9.13 4.42
CA ALA A 70 5.54 8.14 4.54
C ALA A 70 4.86 7.87 3.19
N LEU A 71 4.46 8.94 2.48
CA LEU A 71 3.87 8.85 1.14
C LEU A 71 4.80 8.15 0.15
N TYR A 72 6.11 8.47 0.17
CA TYR A 72 7.09 7.81 -0.67
C TYR A 72 7.18 6.31 -0.38
N ILE A 73 7.28 5.92 0.90
CA ILE A 73 7.35 4.50 1.29
C ILE A 73 6.08 3.76 0.86
N THR A 74 4.89 4.31 1.13
CA THR A 74 3.62 3.71 0.74
C THR A 74 3.51 3.55 -0.78
N LYS A 75 3.91 4.55 -1.56
CA LYS A 75 3.91 4.49 -3.02
C LYS A 75 4.86 3.42 -3.54
N VAL A 76 6.06 3.34 -2.99
CA VAL A 76 7.05 2.32 -3.36
C VAL A 76 6.55 0.92 -3.01
N GLN A 77 5.96 0.75 -1.83
CA GLN A 77 5.36 -0.52 -1.41
C GLN A 77 4.24 -0.94 -2.34
N TYR A 78 3.26 -0.06 -2.61
CA TYR A 78 2.15 -0.33 -3.52
C TYR A 78 2.65 -0.77 -4.90
N ASN A 79 3.58 -0.03 -5.50
CA ASN A 79 4.10 -0.36 -6.82
C ASN A 79 4.81 -1.73 -6.86
N LYS A 80 5.55 -2.07 -5.79
CA LYS A 80 6.21 -3.38 -5.68
C LYS A 80 5.21 -4.51 -5.55
N GLU A 81 4.25 -4.39 -4.64
CA GLU A 81 3.23 -5.41 -4.41
C GLU A 81 2.33 -5.59 -5.63
N PHE A 82 1.91 -4.50 -6.28
CA PHE A 82 1.17 -4.56 -7.54
C PHE A 82 1.93 -5.38 -8.60
N GLY A 83 3.22 -5.10 -8.79
CA GLY A 83 4.07 -5.84 -9.73
C GLY A 83 4.19 -7.32 -9.38
N ILE A 84 4.30 -7.65 -8.09
CA ILE A 84 4.33 -9.04 -7.60
C ILE A 84 3.02 -9.75 -7.92
N TYR A 85 1.87 -9.14 -7.60
CA TYR A 85 0.57 -9.75 -7.89
C TYR A 85 0.34 -9.91 -9.39
N GLN A 86 0.78 -8.95 -10.21
CA GLN A 86 0.69 -9.05 -11.67
C GLN A 86 1.49 -10.25 -12.20
N ASP A 87 2.75 -10.44 -11.76
CA ASP A 87 3.59 -11.57 -12.17
C ASP A 87 3.01 -12.90 -11.71
N ILE A 88 2.60 -13.01 -10.44
CA ILE A 88 1.94 -14.22 -9.92
C ILE A 88 0.67 -14.53 -10.71
N TRP A 89 -0.15 -13.51 -11.01
CA TRP A 89 -1.43 -13.68 -11.70
C TRP A 89 -1.25 -14.22 -13.12
N GLU A 90 -0.27 -13.70 -13.87
CA GLU A 90 0.08 -14.22 -15.18
C GLU A 90 0.41 -15.72 -15.12
N LYS A 91 1.26 -16.13 -14.17
CA LYS A 91 1.68 -17.53 -14.05
C LYS A 91 0.55 -18.43 -13.52
N LEU A 92 -0.29 -17.90 -12.64
CA LEU A 92 -1.48 -18.60 -12.15
C LEU A 92 -2.44 -18.89 -13.30
N PHE A 93 -2.73 -17.90 -14.14
CA PHE A 93 -3.64 -18.05 -15.26
C PHE A 93 -3.14 -19.12 -16.24
N ASP A 94 -1.87 -19.02 -16.65
CA ASP A 94 -1.20 -20.01 -17.49
C ASP A 94 -1.27 -21.42 -16.90
N CYS A 95 -1.03 -21.55 -15.59
CA CYS A 95 -1.09 -22.82 -14.88
C CYS A 95 -2.51 -23.40 -14.86
N ILE A 96 -3.54 -22.60 -14.59
CA ILE A 96 -4.94 -23.06 -14.60
C ILE A 96 -5.32 -23.53 -16.00
N VAL A 97 -5.01 -22.74 -17.04
CA VAL A 97 -5.32 -23.11 -18.43
C VAL A 97 -4.63 -24.43 -18.81
N ALA A 98 -3.34 -24.57 -18.52
CA ALA A 98 -2.61 -25.80 -18.81
C ALA A 98 -3.13 -27.00 -17.99
N THR A 99 -3.64 -26.76 -16.78
CA THR A 99 -4.27 -27.77 -15.92
C THR A 99 -5.59 -28.27 -16.50
N ILE A 100 -6.48 -27.37 -16.91
CA ILE A 100 -7.78 -27.76 -17.51
C ILE A 100 -7.56 -28.48 -18.84
N ASN A 101 -6.52 -28.10 -19.60
CA ASN A 101 -6.17 -28.77 -20.86
C ASN A 101 -5.65 -30.21 -20.69
N LEU A 102 -5.38 -30.68 -19.48
CA LEU A 102 -5.13 -32.10 -19.21
C LEU A 102 -6.38 -32.94 -19.49
N TYR A 103 -7.57 -32.43 -19.15
CA TYR A 103 -8.86 -33.08 -19.37
C TYR A 103 -9.86 -32.08 -19.96
N PRO A 104 -9.72 -31.70 -21.24
CA PRO A 104 -10.63 -30.75 -21.87
C PRO A 104 -11.98 -31.42 -22.15
N SER A 105 -13.03 -30.61 -22.28
CA SER A 105 -14.37 -31.09 -22.65
C SER A 105 -14.43 -31.65 -24.08
N PHE A 106 -13.57 -31.14 -24.98
CA PHE A 106 -13.49 -31.56 -26.37
C PHE A 106 -12.03 -31.64 -26.80
N ASP A 107 -11.67 -32.68 -27.55
CA ASP A 107 -10.31 -32.90 -28.00
C ASP A 107 -10.24 -33.71 -29.30
N GLU A 108 -9.22 -33.42 -30.11
CA GLU A 108 -8.90 -34.19 -31.31
C GLU A 108 -7.76 -35.15 -30.97
N VAL A 109 -8.13 -36.32 -30.43
CA VAL A 109 -7.17 -37.34 -30.00
C VAL A 109 -6.64 -38.11 -31.22
N PRO A 110 -5.31 -38.18 -31.44
CA PRO A 110 -4.74 -38.99 -32.51
C PRO A 110 -5.14 -40.46 -32.41
N THR A 111 -5.37 -41.11 -33.56
CA THR A 111 -5.69 -42.54 -33.64
C THR A 111 -4.45 -43.43 -33.67
N ASP A 112 -3.33 -42.90 -34.17
CA ASP A 112 -2.03 -43.59 -34.13
C ASP A 112 -1.46 -43.57 -32.71
N GLU A 113 -0.96 -44.72 -32.24
CA GLU A 113 -0.53 -44.90 -30.85
C GLU A 113 0.74 -44.10 -30.53
N ASP A 114 1.68 -44.01 -31.48
CA ASP A 114 2.93 -43.26 -31.28
C ASP A 114 2.66 -41.74 -31.30
N GLU A 115 1.77 -41.28 -32.19
CA GLU A 115 1.32 -39.88 -32.21
C GLU A 115 0.53 -39.52 -30.96
N LYS A 116 -0.34 -40.41 -30.48
CA LYS A 116 -1.10 -40.24 -29.24
C LYS A 116 -0.16 -40.13 -28.04
N GLN A 117 0.88 -40.97 -27.94
CA GLN A 117 1.84 -40.88 -26.85
C GLN A 117 2.59 -39.53 -26.86
N LYS A 118 3.09 -39.10 -28.03
CA LYS A 118 3.75 -37.78 -28.17
C LYS A 118 2.81 -36.63 -27.79
N TRP A 119 1.53 -36.76 -28.15
CA TRP A 119 0.50 -35.79 -27.81
C TRP A 119 0.25 -35.71 -26.31
N ILE A 120 0.15 -36.85 -25.61
CA ILE A 120 0.05 -36.93 -24.14
C ILE A 120 1.28 -36.29 -23.48
N ASP A 121 2.47 -36.63 -23.96
CA ASP A 121 3.73 -36.13 -23.41
C ASP A 121 3.78 -34.61 -23.51
N LYS A 122 3.49 -34.05 -24.69
CA LYS A 122 3.46 -32.60 -24.91
C LYS A 122 2.47 -31.88 -23.99
N LYS A 123 1.28 -32.45 -23.77
CA LYS A 123 0.29 -31.90 -22.83
C LYS A 123 0.84 -31.85 -21.41
N TYR A 124 1.40 -32.97 -20.94
CA TYR A 124 1.91 -33.07 -19.58
C TYR A 124 3.14 -32.18 -19.36
N GLU A 125 4.04 -32.08 -20.34
CA GLU A 125 5.19 -31.18 -20.28
C GLU A 125 4.76 -29.73 -20.18
N ASN A 126 3.81 -29.29 -21.02
CA ASN A 126 3.26 -27.94 -20.94
C ASN A 126 2.65 -27.66 -19.56
N TYR A 127 1.82 -28.56 -19.04
CA TYR A 127 1.27 -28.43 -17.68
C TYR A 127 2.38 -28.33 -16.62
N ARG A 128 3.35 -29.26 -16.65
CA ARG A 128 4.45 -29.33 -15.68
C ARG A 128 5.24 -28.03 -15.65
N ASP A 129 5.54 -27.48 -16.81
CA ASP A 129 6.34 -26.26 -16.92
C ASP A 129 5.58 -25.05 -16.37
N LYS A 130 4.29 -24.90 -16.72
CA LYS A 130 3.44 -23.82 -16.18
C LYS A 130 3.20 -23.97 -14.68
N TYR A 131 2.97 -25.19 -14.19
CA TYR A 131 2.81 -25.50 -12.77
C TYR A 131 4.06 -25.15 -11.96
N ASN A 132 5.24 -25.55 -12.46
CA ASN A 132 6.50 -25.27 -11.80
C ASN A 132 6.81 -23.77 -11.77
N LEU A 133 6.52 -23.06 -12.88
CA LEU A 133 6.72 -21.62 -12.95
C LEU A 133 5.84 -20.91 -11.92
N TYR A 134 4.53 -21.19 -11.91
CA TYR A 134 3.61 -20.65 -10.92
C TYR A 134 4.04 -20.96 -9.48
N SER A 135 4.35 -22.22 -9.19
CA SER A 135 4.77 -22.66 -7.85
C SER A 135 6.02 -21.94 -7.36
N ARG A 136 7.04 -21.79 -8.22
CA ARG A 136 8.27 -21.07 -7.87
C ARG A 136 8.03 -19.58 -7.69
N THR A 137 7.16 -18.98 -8.50
CA THR A 137 6.86 -17.53 -8.41
C THR A 137 6.18 -17.19 -7.08
N ILE A 138 5.20 -17.98 -6.63
CA ILE A 138 4.55 -17.74 -5.33
C ILE A 138 5.52 -17.93 -4.16
N ASP A 139 6.35 -18.97 -4.18
CA ASP A 139 7.30 -19.24 -3.10
C ASP A 139 8.43 -18.19 -3.09
N ARG A 140 8.88 -17.72 -4.26
CA ARG A 140 9.90 -16.66 -4.40
C ARG A 140 9.45 -15.35 -3.77
N TYR A 141 8.18 -14.96 -3.99
CA TYR A 141 7.68 -13.69 -3.50
C TYR A 141 7.01 -13.75 -2.14
N ALA A 142 6.86 -14.93 -1.53
CA ALA A 142 6.13 -15.13 -0.28
C ALA A 142 6.45 -14.12 0.85
N PRO A 143 7.69 -13.64 1.03
CA PRO A 143 8.00 -12.63 2.07
C PRO A 143 7.51 -11.20 1.76
N PHE A 144 7.02 -10.93 0.55
CA PHE A 144 6.82 -9.58 0.02
C PHE A 144 5.35 -9.24 -0.27
N TYR A 145 4.40 -10.09 0.13
CA TYR A 145 2.97 -9.86 0.02
C TYR A 145 2.22 -10.57 1.16
N GLU A 146 0.93 -10.29 1.32
CA GLU A 146 0.17 -10.77 2.47
C GLU A 146 0.08 -12.31 2.55
N GLU A 147 0.26 -12.85 3.75
CA GLU A 147 0.27 -14.29 4.03
C GLU A 147 -1.06 -14.98 3.65
N ASN A 148 -2.20 -14.29 3.82
CA ASN A 148 -3.51 -14.82 3.44
C ASN A 148 -3.63 -15.09 1.93
N PHE A 149 -2.99 -14.26 1.08
CA PHE A 149 -2.93 -14.49 -0.35
C PHE A 149 -2.00 -15.65 -0.67
N TYR A 150 -0.89 -15.81 0.05
CA TYR A 150 -0.01 -16.97 -0.13
C TYR A 150 -0.78 -18.27 0.09
N HIS A 151 -1.55 -18.38 1.18
CA HIS A 151 -2.38 -19.55 1.41
C HIS A 151 -3.41 -19.77 0.29
N SER A 152 -4.05 -18.70 -0.19
CA SER A 152 -5.02 -18.79 -1.30
C SER A 152 -4.37 -19.28 -2.60
N PHE A 153 -3.18 -18.78 -2.93
CA PHE A 153 -2.39 -19.26 -4.07
C PHE A 153 -2.01 -20.75 -3.91
N VAL A 154 -1.62 -21.16 -2.70
CA VAL A 154 -1.32 -22.57 -2.40
C VAL A 154 -2.53 -23.48 -2.58
N GLU A 155 -3.74 -23.03 -2.26
CA GLU A 155 -4.95 -23.81 -2.52
C GLU A 155 -5.21 -24.04 -4.02
N VAL A 156 -4.98 -23.02 -4.86
CA VAL A 156 -5.03 -23.17 -6.32
C VAL A 156 -3.97 -24.17 -6.78
N ARG A 157 -2.71 -24.02 -6.29
CA ARG A 157 -1.61 -24.95 -6.57
C ARG A 157 -1.97 -26.40 -6.23
N LYS A 158 -2.61 -26.64 -5.08
CA LYS A 158 -3.04 -27.99 -4.67
C LYS A 158 -4.03 -28.61 -5.66
N ASN A 159 -5.00 -27.85 -6.16
CA ASN A 159 -5.97 -28.33 -7.14
C ASN A 159 -5.31 -28.64 -8.49
N CYS A 160 -4.41 -27.77 -8.96
CA CYS A 160 -3.62 -28.04 -10.16
C CYS A 160 -2.78 -29.33 -10.00
N SER A 161 -2.10 -29.47 -8.86
CA SER A 161 -1.31 -30.67 -8.54
C SER A 161 -2.16 -31.94 -8.52
N LYS A 162 -3.40 -31.87 -8.00
CA LYS A 162 -4.32 -33.00 -7.94
C LYS A 162 -4.68 -33.47 -9.36
N MET A 163 -5.06 -32.55 -10.24
CA MET A 163 -5.33 -32.85 -11.65
C MET A 163 -4.12 -33.48 -12.35
N GLY A 164 -2.94 -32.87 -12.19
CA GLY A 164 -1.71 -33.38 -12.77
C GLY A 164 -1.32 -34.77 -12.25
N THR A 165 -1.64 -35.08 -10.99
CA THR A 165 -1.39 -36.41 -10.41
C THR A 165 -2.32 -37.46 -11.01
N ILE A 166 -3.61 -37.12 -11.19
CA ILE A 166 -4.58 -38.02 -11.82
C ILE A 166 -4.20 -38.24 -13.29
N PHE A 167 -3.86 -37.18 -14.02
CA PHE A 167 -3.39 -37.30 -15.40
C PHE A 167 -2.13 -38.17 -15.51
N LYS A 168 -1.17 -37.99 -14.60
CA LYS A 168 0.04 -38.82 -14.56
C LYS A 168 -0.27 -40.29 -14.31
N ARG A 169 -1.23 -40.57 -13.42
CA ARG A 169 -1.59 -41.95 -13.08
C ARG A 169 -2.19 -42.71 -14.25
N TYR A 170 -3.01 -42.04 -15.07
CA TYR A 170 -3.83 -42.71 -16.10
C TYR A 170 -3.36 -42.48 -17.54
N ASN A 171 -2.60 -41.43 -17.81
CA ASN A 171 -2.23 -41.05 -19.18
C ASN A 171 -0.71 -40.97 -19.41
N TYR A 172 0.03 -40.32 -18.51
CA TYR A 172 1.46 -40.04 -18.73
C TYR A 172 2.39 -41.11 -18.15
N ASP A 173 3.25 -41.69 -18.99
CA ASP A 173 4.30 -42.65 -18.60
C ASP A 173 3.79 -43.97 -17.98
N VAL A 174 2.50 -44.29 -18.13
CA VAL A 174 1.86 -45.46 -17.49
C VAL A 174 2.52 -46.79 -17.92
N LYS A 175 2.92 -46.89 -19.19
CA LYS A 175 3.57 -48.08 -19.77
C LYS A 175 4.94 -48.38 -19.17
N TYR A 176 5.70 -47.37 -18.77
CA TYR A 176 7.09 -47.51 -18.31
C TYR A 176 7.25 -47.27 -16.80
N ASN A 177 6.29 -46.59 -16.17
CA ASN A 177 6.34 -46.32 -14.74
C ASN A 177 5.90 -47.52 -13.91
N MET A 178 6.81 -48.11 -13.14
CA MET A 178 6.49 -49.25 -12.26
C MET A 178 5.58 -48.86 -11.08
N THR A 179 5.59 -47.60 -10.65
CA THR A 179 4.72 -47.09 -9.57
C THR A 179 3.24 -47.23 -9.95
N TYR A 180 2.93 -47.20 -11.25
CA TYR A 180 1.58 -47.27 -11.79
C TYR A 180 1.30 -48.59 -12.51
N ALA A 181 2.12 -49.63 -12.29
CA ALA A 181 1.93 -50.93 -12.94
C ALA A 181 0.54 -51.54 -12.68
N ILE A 182 -0.03 -51.29 -11.50
CA ILE A 182 -1.37 -51.79 -11.10
C ILE A 182 -2.54 -51.07 -11.80
N VAL A 183 -2.31 -49.91 -12.43
CA VAL A 183 -3.35 -49.12 -13.12
C VAL A 183 -3.20 -49.14 -14.64
N ARG A 184 -2.27 -49.92 -15.20
CA ARG A 184 -1.99 -49.96 -16.65
C ARG A 184 -3.20 -50.33 -17.52
N ASP A 185 -4.13 -51.10 -16.96
CA ASP A 185 -5.34 -51.58 -17.63
C ASP A 185 -6.62 -51.17 -16.89
N VAL A 186 -6.55 -50.15 -16.04
CA VAL A 186 -7.67 -49.72 -15.19
C VAL A 186 -8.12 -48.32 -15.58
N SER A 187 -9.41 -48.16 -15.86
CA SER A 187 -10.00 -46.84 -16.10
C SER A 187 -10.15 -46.05 -14.79
N MET A 188 -10.27 -44.73 -14.91
CA MET A 188 -10.57 -43.86 -13.76
C MET A 188 -11.81 -44.36 -13.01
N THR A 189 -11.77 -44.27 -11.68
CA THR A 189 -12.97 -44.52 -10.87
C THR A 189 -14.01 -43.43 -11.12
N GLU A 190 -15.30 -43.73 -10.90
CA GLU A 190 -16.39 -42.73 -11.03
C GLU A 190 -16.10 -41.46 -10.21
N LYS A 191 -15.59 -41.64 -8.99
CA LYS A 191 -15.19 -40.53 -8.12
C LYS A 191 -14.05 -39.70 -8.71
N GLU A 192 -13.05 -40.32 -9.33
CA GLU A 192 -11.96 -39.57 -9.97
C GLU A 192 -12.43 -38.89 -11.26
N HIS A 193 -13.39 -39.48 -11.98
CA HIS A 193 -14.01 -38.87 -13.14
C HIS A 193 -14.77 -37.59 -12.76
N GLU A 194 -15.68 -37.67 -11.77
CA GLU A 194 -16.36 -36.49 -11.20
C GLU A 194 -15.33 -35.46 -10.70
N GLU A 195 -14.23 -35.92 -10.11
CA GLU A 195 -13.20 -35.04 -9.60
C GLU A 195 -12.51 -34.21 -10.69
N VAL A 196 -12.14 -34.82 -11.83
CA VAL A 196 -11.41 -34.12 -12.90
C VAL A 196 -12.32 -33.28 -13.79
N TYR A 197 -13.57 -33.70 -14.02
CA TYR A 197 -14.47 -33.01 -14.94
C TYR A 197 -15.34 -31.96 -14.25
N ASP A 198 -15.66 -32.15 -12.96
CA ASP A 198 -16.57 -31.25 -12.24
C ASP A 198 -15.90 -30.55 -11.06
N ASN A 199 -15.39 -31.31 -10.08
CA ASN A 199 -14.97 -30.74 -8.79
C ASN A 199 -13.74 -29.83 -8.91
N ILE A 200 -12.67 -30.30 -9.56
CA ILE A 200 -11.43 -29.51 -9.69
C ILE A 200 -11.66 -28.26 -10.56
N PRO A 201 -12.26 -28.35 -11.78
CA PRO A 201 -12.50 -27.17 -12.60
C PRO A 201 -13.35 -26.11 -11.87
N LYS A 202 -14.44 -26.53 -11.21
CA LYS A 202 -15.29 -25.63 -10.44
C LYS A 202 -14.54 -25.00 -9.27
N ALA A 203 -13.77 -25.79 -8.52
CA ALA A 203 -12.98 -25.28 -7.40
C ALA A 203 -11.90 -24.28 -7.85
N LEU A 204 -11.25 -24.52 -9.01
CA LEU A 204 -10.28 -23.60 -9.59
C LEU A 204 -10.94 -22.28 -9.99
N GLU A 205 -12.10 -22.33 -10.63
CA GLU A 205 -12.86 -21.12 -11.00
C GLU A 205 -13.28 -20.32 -9.76
N GLU A 206 -13.92 -20.96 -8.78
CA GLU A 206 -14.38 -20.30 -7.56
C GLU A 206 -13.22 -19.63 -6.81
N LYS A 207 -12.11 -20.35 -6.64
CA LYS A 207 -10.92 -19.84 -5.95
C LYS A 207 -10.25 -18.71 -6.72
N ARG A 208 -10.11 -18.83 -8.04
CA ARG A 208 -9.56 -17.77 -8.90
C ARG A 208 -10.41 -16.50 -8.78
N ASN A 209 -11.73 -16.61 -8.91
CA ASN A 209 -12.63 -15.46 -8.85
C ASN A 209 -12.59 -14.79 -7.47
N LYS A 210 -12.61 -15.57 -6.38
CA LYS A 210 -12.47 -15.05 -5.01
C LYS A 210 -11.14 -14.33 -4.82
N LEU A 211 -10.05 -14.91 -5.31
CA LEU A 211 -8.70 -14.35 -5.21
C LEU A 211 -8.59 -13.02 -5.98
N GLN A 212 -9.16 -12.95 -7.18
CA GLN A 212 -9.22 -11.72 -7.97
C GLN A 212 -9.91 -10.58 -7.21
N CYS A 213 -11.09 -10.84 -6.64
CA CYS A 213 -11.82 -9.85 -5.85
C CYS A 213 -11.01 -9.38 -4.65
N ASN A 214 -10.43 -10.31 -3.89
CA ASN A 214 -9.69 -9.97 -2.67
C ASN A 214 -8.42 -9.16 -2.96
N ILE A 215 -7.65 -9.51 -4.01
CA ILE A 215 -6.47 -8.76 -4.43
C ILE A 215 -6.87 -7.35 -4.87
N HIS A 216 -7.95 -7.22 -5.65
CA HIS A 216 -8.44 -5.92 -6.10
C HIS A 216 -8.86 -5.02 -4.93
N GLU A 217 -9.59 -5.56 -3.96
CA GLU A 217 -9.99 -4.82 -2.76
C GLU A 217 -8.78 -4.40 -1.91
N TYR A 218 -7.79 -5.29 -1.78
CA TYR A 218 -6.56 -4.99 -1.06
C TYR A 218 -5.77 -3.86 -1.71
N LEU A 219 -5.54 -3.95 -3.02
CA LEU A 219 -4.85 -2.91 -3.78
C LEU A 219 -5.58 -1.57 -3.72
N LYS A 220 -6.93 -1.56 -3.72
CA LYS A 220 -7.72 -0.34 -3.50
C LYS A 220 -7.49 0.26 -2.11
N LYS A 221 -7.45 -0.56 -1.05
CA LYS A 221 -7.19 -0.07 0.32
C LYS A 221 -5.83 0.61 0.44
N LEU A 222 -4.81 0.06 -0.23
CA LEU A 222 -3.48 0.67 -0.27
C LEU A 222 -3.44 2.03 -0.99
N GLN A 223 -4.39 2.30 -1.91
CA GLN A 223 -4.52 3.61 -2.56
C GLN A 223 -5.16 4.67 -1.66
N VAL A 224 -6.10 4.30 -0.78
CA VAL A 224 -6.86 5.27 0.04
C VAL A 224 -6.02 5.90 1.15
N VAL A 225 -4.87 5.32 1.51
CA VAL A 225 -3.89 5.94 2.41
C VAL A 225 -3.21 7.18 1.74
N GLN A 226 -3.52 7.47 0.47
CA GLN A 226 -2.95 8.57 -0.31
C GLN A 226 -3.85 9.83 -0.40
N SER A 227 -4.99 9.89 0.30
CA SER A 227 -5.91 11.05 0.31
C SER A 227 -6.07 11.68 1.68
#